data_AF-A0A3N5EMS6-F1
#
_entry.id   AF-A0A3N5EMS6-F1
#
_cell.length_a   1.000
_cell.length_b   1.000
_cell.length_c   1.000
_cell.angle_alpha   90.00
_cell.angle_beta   90.00
_cell.angle_gamma   90.00
#
_symmetry.space_group_name_H-M   'P 1'
#
loop_
_entity.id
_entity.type
_entity.pdbx_description
1 polymer ?
#
loop_
_entity_poly.entity_id
_entity_poly.type
_entity_poly.pdbx_seq_one_letter_code
_entity_poly.pdbx_strand_id
1 'polypeptide(L)'
;MLSRLFIALPFVAFLLSSTAQAAELLVSAAMSLKEALTEVGNGFSIASSGNKVVFNFAASGQLRAQIESHAPVDVFVSAAMEDVEGLQKKDLILPGTTAEFARNRLVVVSNGQSLITSVGDLTK
;
A
#
# COMPACT_ATOMS: atom_id res chain seq x y z
N MET A 1 -46.57 -48.39 -12.24
CA MET A 1 -46.20 -48.32 -10.81
C MET A 1 -45.65 -46.93 -10.54
N LEU A 2 -46.29 -46.24 -9.60
CA LEU A 2 -46.10 -44.84 -9.22
C LEU A 2 -44.70 -44.53 -8.66
N SER A 3 -44.29 -43.28 -8.90
CA SER A 3 -43.55 -42.37 -8.01
C SER A 3 -42.31 -42.89 -7.28
N ARG A 4 -41.13 -42.42 -7.70
CA ARG A 4 -40.02 -42.11 -6.79
C ARG A 4 -39.24 -40.86 -7.23
N LEU A 5 -39.76 -39.72 -6.77
CA LEU A 5 -39.01 -38.66 -6.06
C LEU A 5 -37.81 -38.01 -6.79
N PHE A 6 -38.12 -37.07 -7.68
CA PHE A 6 -37.20 -36.01 -8.14
C PHE A 6 -37.03 -34.89 -7.08
N ILE A 7 -36.54 -35.22 -5.88
CA ILE A 7 -36.26 -34.20 -4.85
C ILE A 7 -34.93 -34.51 -4.18
N ALA A 8 -33.83 -34.14 -4.82
CA ALA A 8 -32.53 -34.03 -4.16
C ALA A 8 -31.60 -32.98 -4.81
N LEU A 9 -32.11 -32.11 -5.69
CA LEU A 9 -31.29 -31.16 -6.43
C LEU A 9 -31.31 -29.69 -5.96
N PRO A 10 -32.19 -29.18 -5.06
CA PRO A 10 -32.06 -27.79 -4.63
C PRO A 10 -31.15 -27.60 -3.42
N PHE A 11 -30.72 -28.66 -2.72
CA PHE A 11 -30.02 -28.52 -1.43
C PHE A 11 -28.50 -28.35 -1.56
N VAL A 12 -27.88 -28.80 -2.67
CA VAL A 12 -26.43 -28.69 -2.87
C VAL A 12 -26.02 -27.30 -3.39
N ALA A 13 -26.93 -26.57 -4.06
CA ALA A 13 -26.63 -25.26 -4.61
C ALA A 13 -26.53 -24.13 -3.55
N PHE A 14 -27.07 -24.34 -2.34
CA PHE A 14 -27.06 -23.30 -1.29
C PHE A 14 -25.72 -23.21 -0.52
N LEU A 15 -24.88 -24.25 -0.59
CA LEU A 15 -23.61 -24.31 0.16
C LEU A 15 -22.41 -23.68 -0.59
N LEU A 16 -22.60 -23.21 -1.82
CA LEU A 16 -21.55 -22.57 -2.64
C LEU A 16 -21.65 -21.05 -2.67
N SER A 17 -22.50 -20.45 -1.82
CA SER A 17 -22.52 -19.00 -1.62
C SER A 17 -21.29 -18.58 -0.84
N SER A 18 -20.14 -18.43 -1.52
CA SER A 18 -18.98 -17.74 -0.99
C SER A 18 -19.37 -16.30 -0.70
N THR A 19 -19.55 -15.95 0.56
CA THR A 19 -19.69 -14.56 0.99
C THR A 19 -18.42 -13.83 0.57
N ALA A 20 -18.53 -12.93 -0.41
CA ALA A 20 -17.41 -12.06 -0.79
C ALA A 20 -17.04 -11.21 0.44
N GLN A 21 -15.97 -11.60 1.12
CA GLN A 21 -15.43 -10.86 2.24
C GLN A 21 -14.52 -9.77 1.71
N ALA A 22 -14.72 -8.54 2.18
CA ALA A 22 -13.83 -7.43 1.91
C ALA A 22 -12.38 -7.80 2.30
N ALA A 23 -11.46 -7.67 1.35
CA ALA A 23 -10.05 -7.93 1.57
C ALA A 23 -9.40 -6.71 2.24
N GLU A 24 -8.44 -6.98 3.13
CA GLU A 24 -7.53 -5.95 3.64
C GLU A 24 -6.26 -5.92 2.78
N LEU A 25 -5.84 -4.73 2.38
CA LEU A 25 -4.60 -4.48 1.64
C LEU A 25 -3.59 -3.80 2.56
N LEU A 26 -2.47 -4.47 2.84
CA LEU A 26 -1.38 -3.98 3.66
C LEU A 26 -0.43 -3.11 2.82
N VAL A 27 -0.43 -1.81 3.09
CA VAL A 27 0.37 -0.84 2.33
C VAL A 27 1.45 -0.24 3.23
N SER A 28 2.71 -0.58 2.97
CA SER A 28 3.85 0.09 3.61
C SER A 28 4.28 1.27 2.76
N ALA A 29 4.14 2.49 3.30
CA ALA A 29 4.35 3.71 2.54
C ALA A 29 5.22 4.74 3.26
N ALA A 30 6.01 5.49 2.49
CA ALA A 30 6.83 6.57 3.02
C ALA A 30 5.98 7.61 3.79
N MET A 31 6.46 8.06 4.96
CA MET A 31 5.74 9.02 5.80
C MET A 31 5.39 10.32 5.06
N SER A 32 6.22 10.77 4.13
CA SER A 32 5.97 11.97 3.31
C SER A 32 4.77 11.85 2.37
N LEU A 33 4.22 10.65 2.19
CA LEU A 33 3.06 10.36 1.35
C LEU A 33 1.79 10.12 2.17
N LYS A 34 1.84 10.26 3.50
CA LYS A 34 0.77 9.86 4.41
C LYS A 34 -0.56 10.53 4.07
N GLU A 35 -0.57 11.85 3.92
CA GLU A 35 -1.78 12.61 3.67
C GLU A 35 -2.39 12.20 2.32
N ALA A 36 -1.60 12.22 1.25
CA ALA A 36 -2.04 11.89 -0.10
C ALA A 36 -2.56 10.45 -0.21
N LEU A 37 -1.84 9.47 0.36
CA LEU A 37 -2.26 8.07 0.31
C LEU A 37 -3.44 7.77 1.21
N THR A 38 -3.60 8.48 2.33
CA THR A 38 -4.80 8.36 3.17
C THR A 38 -6.05 8.82 2.39
N GLU A 39 -5.94 9.94 1.66
CA GLU A 39 -7.02 10.41 0.79
C GLU A 39 -7.37 9.39 -0.29
N VAL A 40 -6.35 8.88 -1.01
CA VAL A 40 -6.53 7.85 -2.04
C VAL A 40 -7.11 6.57 -1.47
N GLY A 41 -6.63 6.11 -0.30
CA GLY A 41 -7.11 4.89 0.35
C GLY A 41 -8.57 4.96 0.79
N ASN A 42 -9.02 6.14 1.24
CA ASN A 42 -10.43 6.40 1.52
C ASN A 42 -11.28 6.29 0.25
N GLY A 43 -10.83 6.91 -0.85
CA GLY A 43 -11.50 6.82 -2.15
C GLY A 43 -11.56 5.38 -2.70
N PHE A 44 -10.46 4.62 -2.56
CA PHE A 44 -10.39 3.22 -2.94
C PHE A 44 -11.40 2.37 -2.18
N SER A 45 -11.52 2.57 -0.86
CA SER A 45 -12.43 1.78 -0.02
C SER A 45 -13.90 1.98 -0.41
N ILE A 46 -14.27 3.19 -0.82
CA ILE A 46 -15.61 3.52 -1.33
C ILE A 46 -15.86 2.84 -2.68
N ALA A 47 -14.87 2.84 -3.58
CA ALA A 47 -15.02 2.32 -4.94
C ALA A 47 -14.96 0.78 -5.04
N SER A 48 -14.32 0.10 -4.10
CA SER A 48 -13.91 -1.32 -4.23
C SER A 48 -14.79 -2.32 -3.45
N SER A 49 -16.10 -2.06 -3.34
CA SER A 49 -17.04 -2.97 -2.65
C SER A 49 -16.67 -3.29 -1.20
N GLY A 50 -16.02 -2.35 -0.50
CA GLY A 50 -15.70 -2.45 0.92
C GLY A 50 -14.31 -2.98 1.26
N ASN A 51 -13.44 -3.26 0.28
CA ASN A 51 -12.04 -3.58 0.56
C ASN A 51 -11.38 -2.43 1.32
N LYS A 52 -10.51 -2.75 2.27
CA LYS A 52 -9.93 -1.77 3.19
C LYS A 52 -8.43 -1.68 2.98
N VAL A 53 -7.91 -0.47 2.97
CA VAL A 53 -6.46 -0.24 2.97
C VAL A 53 -5.98 -0.05 4.41
N VAL A 54 -4.97 -0.81 4.81
CA VAL A 54 -4.31 -0.70 6.10
C VAL A 54 -2.88 -0.20 5.86
N PHE A 55 -2.62 1.02 6.31
CA PHE A 55 -1.33 1.66 6.08
C PHE A 55 -0.35 1.45 7.23
N ASN A 56 0.91 1.19 6.87
CA ASN A 56 2.09 1.28 7.73
C ASN A 56 2.96 2.43 7.20
N PHE A 57 3.00 3.56 7.92
CA PHE A 57 3.78 4.73 7.52
C PHE A 57 5.08 4.84 8.31
N ALA A 58 6.22 4.89 7.63
CA ALA A 58 7.54 5.13 8.24
C ALA A 58 8.54 5.68 7.19
N ALA A 59 9.82 5.79 7.55
CA ALA A 59 10.87 6.10 6.59
C ALA A 59 11.03 4.94 5.59
N SER A 60 11.25 5.25 4.30
CA SER A 60 11.31 4.23 3.23
C SER A 60 12.37 3.14 3.48
N GLY A 61 13.57 3.51 3.90
CA GLY A 61 14.62 2.54 4.26
C GLY A 61 14.25 1.66 5.46
N GLN A 62 13.49 2.16 6.44
CA GLN A 62 13.01 1.35 7.57
C GLN A 62 11.96 0.35 7.10
N LEU A 63 11.01 0.76 6.25
CA LEU A 63 10.01 -0.12 5.66
C LEU A 63 10.68 -1.19 4.79
N ARG A 64 11.65 -0.82 3.96
CA ARG A 64 12.47 -1.78 3.22
C ARG A 64 13.09 -2.81 4.16
N ALA A 65 13.74 -2.39 5.25
CA ALA A 65 14.35 -3.31 6.20
C ALA A 65 13.33 -4.27 6.85
N GLN A 66 12.10 -3.79 7.10
CA GLN A 66 11.00 -4.64 7.58
C GLN A 66 10.62 -5.69 6.53
N ILE A 67 10.49 -5.31 5.26
CA ILE A 67 10.15 -6.22 4.15
C ILE A 67 11.27 -7.25 3.94
N GLU A 68 12.54 -6.82 4.00
CA GLU A 68 13.70 -7.71 3.98
C GLU A 68 13.72 -8.69 5.16
N SER A 69 13.09 -8.30 6.27
CA SER A 69 12.87 -9.16 7.45
C SER A 69 11.56 -9.95 7.38
N HIS A 70 10.94 -10.04 6.20
CA HIS A 70 9.71 -10.78 5.93
C HIS A 70 8.47 -10.24 6.65
N ALA A 71 8.42 -8.95 6.97
CA ALA A 71 7.18 -8.31 7.39
C ALA A 71 6.13 -8.40 6.27
N PRO A 72 4.87 -8.74 6.58
CA PRO A 72 3.82 -8.86 5.57
C PRO A 72 3.50 -7.50 4.97
N VAL A 73 3.51 -7.43 3.63
CA VAL A 73 3.16 -6.24 2.86
C VAL A 73 2.61 -6.68 1.50
N ASP A 74 1.58 -6.01 1.02
CA ASP A 74 1.04 -6.23 -0.34
C ASP A 74 1.56 -5.17 -1.32
N VAL A 75 1.67 -3.92 -0.85
CA VAL A 75 2.16 -2.80 -1.65
C VAL A 75 3.21 -2.00 -0.87
N PHE A 76 4.37 -1.80 -1.49
CA PHE A 76 5.42 -0.93 -0.97
C PHE A 76 5.49 0.37 -1.79
N VAL A 77 5.36 1.51 -1.11
CA VAL A 77 5.42 2.85 -1.73
C VAL A 77 6.58 3.64 -1.13
N SER A 78 7.68 3.70 -1.87
CA SER A 78 8.91 4.38 -1.45
C SER A 78 8.97 5.84 -1.90
N ALA A 79 9.69 6.67 -1.14
CA ALA A 79 10.10 8.00 -1.57
C ALA A 79 11.39 7.99 -2.41
N ALA A 80 12.11 6.86 -2.46
CA ALA A 80 13.37 6.71 -3.17
C ALA A 80 13.42 5.40 -3.97
N MET A 81 13.87 5.47 -5.22
CA MET A 81 13.98 4.30 -6.12
C MET A 81 15.00 3.28 -5.62
N GLU A 82 16.06 3.72 -4.92
CA GLU A 82 17.08 2.84 -4.35
C GLU A 82 16.49 1.79 -3.40
N ASP A 83 15.44 2.14 -2.65
CA ASP A 83 14.79 1.19 -1.75
C ASP A 83 14.00 0.11 -2.52
N VAL A 84 13.34 0.51 -3.61
CA VAL A 84 12.59 -0.40 -4.48
C VAL A 84 13.55 -1.35 -5.20
N GLU A 85 14.63 -0.81 -5.77
CA GLU A 85 15.68 -1.60 -6.41
C GLU A 85 16.36 -2.56 -5.43
N GLY A 86 16.56 -2.13 -4.17
CA GLY A 86 17.12 -2.97 -3.12
C GLY A 86 16.29 -4.22 -2.85
N LEU A 87 14.96 -4.08 -2.79
CA LEU A 87 14.04 -5.22 -2.64
C LEU A 87 13.98 -6.07 -3.91
N GLN A 88 13.97 -5.44 -5.09
CA GLN A 88 13.95 -6.15 -6.37
C GLN A 88 15.18 -7.03 -6.56
N LYS A 89 16.38 -6.54 -6.20
CA LYS A 89 17.64 -7.32 -6.23
C LYS A 89 17.64 -8.54 -5.31
N LYS A 90 16.72 -8.58 -4.34
CA LYS A 90 16.55 -9.68 -3.38
C LYS A 90 15.35 -10.58 -3.73
N ASP A 91 14.74 -10.39 -4.90
CA ASP A 91 13.55 -11.11 -5.35
C ASP A 91 12.34 -10.95 -4.41
N LEU A 92 12.28 -9.83 -3.68
CA LEU A 92 11.18 -9.50 -2.75
C LEU A 92 10.09 -8.62 -3.41
N ILE A 93 10.17 -8.41 -4.72
CA ILE A 93 9.16 -7.69 -5.52
C ILE A 93 8.74 -8.58 -6.68
N LEU A 94 7.43 -8.60 -6.95
CA LEU A 94 6.90 -9.29 -8.13
C LEU A 94 7.44 -8.66 -9.42
N PRO A 95 8.04 -9.45 -10.34
CA PRO A 95 8.57 -8.91 -11.58
C PRO A 95 7.51 -8.17 -12.40
N GLY A 96 7.84 -6.95 -12.87
CA GLY A 96 6.97 -6.15 -13.72
C GLY A 96 5.90 -5.34 -12.98
N THR A 97 5.90 -5.32 -11.64
CA THR A 97 4.91 -4.55 -10.85
C THR A 97 5.44 -3.21 -10.31
N THR A 98 6.66 -2.82 -10.65
CA THR A 98 7.26 -1.55 -10.21
C THR A 98 6.90 -0.40 -11.15
N ALA A 99 6.52 0.76 -10.60
CA ALA A 99 6.25 1.97 -11.39
C ALA A 99 6.68 3.25 -10.65
N GLU A 100 7.28 4.19 -11.38
CA GLU A 100 7.41 5.58 -10.93
C GLU A 100 6.07 6.30 -11.13
N PHE A 101 5.49 6.84 -10.05
CA PHE A 101 4.20 7.52 -10.10
C PHE A 101 4.27 8.99 -9.65
N ALA A 102 5.34 9.39 -8.97
CA ALA A 102 5.50 10.74 -8.44
C ALA A 102 6.98 11.17 -8.41
N ARG A 103 7.19 12.49 -8.37
CA ARG A 103 8.50 13.13 -8.16
C ARG A 103 8.34 14.24 -7.13
N ASN A 104 9.42 14.55 -6.42
CA ASN A 104 9.43 15.64 -5.45
C ASN A 104 10.70 16.49 -5.62
N ARG A 105 10.75 17.64 -4.93
CA ARG A 105 11.93 18.49 -4.84
C ARG A 105 12.31 18.68 -3.38
N LEU A 106 13.61 18.60 -3.10
CA LEU A 106 14.13 18.99 -1.80
C LEU A 106 14.03 20.51 -1.66
N VAL A 107 13.57 20.95 -0.50
CA VAL A 107 13.40 22.36 -0.16
C VAL A 107 13.91 22.59 1.26
N VAL A 108 14.31 23.82 1.54
CA VAL A 108 14.59 24.29 2.89
C VAL A 108 13.34 24.99 3.42
N VAL A 109 12.89 24.60 4.60
CA VAL A 109 11.75 25.23 5.28
C VAL A 109 12.27 25.99 6.50
N SER A 110 11.81 27.23 6.67
CA SER A 110 12.16 28.12 7.78
C SER A 110 10.89 28.73 8.37
N ASN A 111 10.95 29.15 9.64
CA ASN A 111 9.85 29.88 10.29
C ASN A 111 9.70 31.33 9.79
N GLY A 112 10.50 31.74 8.80
CA GLY A 112 10.46 33.07 8.18
C GLY A 112 11.22 34.16 8.96
N GLN A 113 11.81 33.83 10.10
CA GLN A 113 12.57 34.80 10.91
C GLN A 113 14.02 34.94 10.44
N SER A 114 14.56 33.89 9.80
CA SER A 114 15.92 33.88 9.27
C SER A 114 15.90 34.02 7.75
N LEU A 115 16.62 35.02 7.23
CA LEU A 115 16.90 35.14 5.81
C LEU A 115 17.91 34.04 5.42
N ILE A 116 17.47 33.07 4.62
CA ILE A 116 18.32 31.99 4.13
C ILE A 116 18.67 32.29 2.67
N THR A 117 19.93 32.64 2.43
CA THR A 117 20.45 32.92 1.08
C THR A 117 21.46 31.88 0.62
N SER A 118 22.00 31.10 1.55
CA SER A 118 22.99 30.06 1.30
C SER A 118 22.85 28.91 2.30
N VAL A 119 23.45 27.75 1.99
CA VAL A 119 23.50 26.59 2.90
C VAL A 119 24.19 26.94 4.23
N GLY A 120 25.16 27.87 4.22
CA GLY A 120 25.85 28.33 5.42
C GLY A 120 24.95 29.11 6.40
N ASP A 121 23.78 29.55 5.96
CA ASP A 121 22.80 30.20 6.84
C ASP A 121 22.01 29.19 7.70
N LEU A 122 22.15 27.88 7.42
CA LEU A 122 21.45 26.81 8.17
C LEU A 122 22.13 26.41 9.49
N THR A 123 23.35 26.88 9.74
CA THR A 123 24.12 26.54 10.95
C THR A 123 24.13 27.66 11.99
N LYS A 124 23.35 28.72 11.78
CA LYS A 124 23.21 29.87 12.70
C LYS A 124 21.93 29.72 13.52
#